data_AF-A0A968L1B4-F1
#
_entry.id   AF-A0A968L1B4-F1
#
_cell.length_a   1.000
_cell.length_b   1.000
_cell.length_c   1.000
_cell.angle_alpha   90.00
_cell.angle_beta   90.00
_cell.angle_gamma   90.00
#
_symmetry.space_group_name_H-M   'P 1'
#
loop_
_entity.id
_entity.type
_entity.pdbx_description
1 polymer ?
#
loop_
_entity_poly.entity_id
_entity_poly.type
_entity_poly.pdbx_seq_one_letter_code
_entity_poly.pdbx_strand_id
1 'polypeptide(L)'
;MKIFNIRIMLIIGIYFFVLSFTYNLNAQTDWARWEGKETSYELTPTHHHDYTLDKSSFGMTLLSVLRNTYYFFISDLDGDNCPFEPSCSAFFLKSIKETSIFKGSLMFADRFTRDLNFFKVTDHYSLLASRKFSDPANNYTLHSAKIKF
;
A
#
# COMPACT_ATOMS: atom_id res chain seq x y z
N MET A 1 5.62 1.87 68.61
CA MET A 1 6.64 2.42 67.70
C MET A 1 6.57 1.92 66.25
N LYS A 2 6.23 0.64 65.97
CA LYS A 2 6.18 0.08 64.59
C LYS A 2 5.07 0.68 63.67
N ILE A 3 3.90 1.02 64.21
CA ILE A 3 2.76 1.55 63.44
C ILE A 3 3.01 2.97 62.91
N PHE A 4 3.79 3.77 63.64
CA PHE A 4 4.13 5.14 63.26
C PHE A 4 5.01 5.19 62.01
N ASN A 5 5.98 4.28 61.90
CA ASN A 5 6.86 4.16 60.73
C ASN A 5 6.10 3.71 59.47
N ILE A 6 5.10 2.83 59.60
CA ILE A 6 4.29 2.37 58.45
C ILE A 6 3.43 3.52 57.87
N ARG A 7 2.84 4.35 58.73
CA ARG A 7 2.05 5.51 58.29
C ARG A 7 2.92 6.55 57.58
N ILE A 8 4.14 6.78 58.06
CA ILE A 8 5.09 7.70 57.41
C ILE A 8 5.53 7.16 56.04
N MET A 9 5.85 5.87 55.93
CA MET A 9 6.22 5.28 54.63
C MET A 9 5.08 5.33 53.60
N LEU A 10 3.83 5.15 54.03
CA LEU A 10 2.66 5.31 53.16
C LEU A 10 2.50 6.75 52.66
N ILE A 11 2.67 7.74 53.52
CA ILE A 11 2.57 9.16 53.14
C ILE A 11 3.69 9.53 52.15
N ILE A 12 4.92 9.07 52.39
CA ILE A 12 6.05 9.27 51.47
C ILE A 12 5.78 8.59 50.13
N GLY A 13 5.24 7.37 50.13
CA GLY A 13 4.89 6.65 48.91
C GLY A 13 3.80 7.37 48.09
N ILE A 14 2.76 7.86 48.75
CA ILE A 14 1.69 8.65 48.11
C ILE A 14 2.26 9.95 47.53
N TYR A 15 3.15 10.63 48.26
CA TYR A 15 3.81 11.84 47.77
C TYR A 15 4.65 11.58 46.51
N PHE A 16 5.46 10.52 46.50
CA PHE A 16 6.22 10.12 45.32
C PHE A 16 5.33 9.73 44.14
N PHE A 17 4.20 9.08 44.39
CA PHE A 17 3.23 8.73 43.37
C PHE A 17 2.57 9.97 42.75
N VAL A 18 2.14 10.92 43.57
CA VAL A 18 1.56 12.20 43.11
C VAL A 18 2.60 13.01 42.31
N LEU A 19 3.84 13.08 42.80
CA LEU A 19 4.93 13.77 42.11
C LEU A 19 5.17 13.16 40.71
N SER A 20 5.23 11.84 40.62
CA SER A 20 5.43 11.13 39.34
C SER A 20 4.30 11.38 38.35
N PHE A 21 3.05 11.49 38.83
CA PHE A 21 1.90 11.78 37.97
C PHE A 21 1.99 13.18 37.34
N THR A 22 2.45 14.19 38.09
CA THR A 22 2.58 15.57 37.58
C THR A 22 3.63 15.72 36.46
N TYR A 23 4.69 14.91 36.44
CA TYR A 23 5.66 14.91 35.35
C TYR A 23 5.09 14.37 34.03
N ASN A 24 4.18 13.38 34.10
CA ASN A 24 3.58 12.78 32.90
C ASN A 24 2.60 13.72 32.20
N LEU A 25 1.90 14.60 32.93
CA LEU A 25 0.97 15.57 32.35
C LEU A 25 1.69 16.65 31.52
N ASN A 26 2.92 17.01 31.90
CA ASN A 26 3.70 18.01 31.17
C ASN A 26 4.33 17.46 29.88
N ALA A 27 4.58 16.15 29.79
CA ALA A 27 5.06 15.51 28.55
C ALA A 27 4.04 15.60 27.41
N GLN A 28 2.74 15.66 27.74
CA GLN A 28 1.66 15.92 26.79
C GLN A 28 1.46 17.42 26.51
N THR A 29 2.49 18.26 26.51
CA THR A 29 2.37 19.65 26.00
C THR A 29 3.41 19.97 24.92
N ASP A 30 4.18 18.97 24.50
CA ASP A 30 5.24 19.10 23.50
C ASP A 30 4.73 19.66 22.16
N TRP A 31 3.50 19.32 21.79
CA TRP A 31 2.77 19.79 20.61
C TRP A 31 2.54 21.31 20.61
N ALA A 32 2.43 21.95 21.79
CA ALA A 32 2.34 23.40 21.91
C ALA A 32 3.71 24.09 21.75
N ARG A 33 4.80 23.42 22.15
CA ARG A 33 6.18 23.92 22.00
C ARG A 33 6.65 23.87 20.55
N TRP A 34 6.26 22.84 19.82
CA TRP A 34 6.71 22.60 18.44
C TRP A 34 5.74 23.11 17.38
N GLU A 35 4.73 23.91 17.76
CA GLU A 35 3.72 24.46 16.86
C GLU A 35 3.20 23.41 15.87
N GLY A 36 2.71 22.28 16.41
CA GLY A 36 2.31 21.12 15.62
C GLY A 36 1.43 21.54 14.43
N LYS A 37 1.98 21.46 13.23
CA LYS A 37 1.29 21.85 12.00
C LYS A 37 0.61 20.64 11.40
N GLU A 38 -0.69 20.74 11.15
CA GLU A 38 -1.39 19.76 10.33
C GLU A 38 -0.99 19.98 8.86
N THR A 39 0.04 19.25 8.42
CA THR A 39 0.39 19.14 7.01
C THR A 39 -0.38 17.96 6.43
N SER A 40 -1.12 18.19 5.36
CA SER A 40 -1.65 17.08 4.57
C SER A 40 -0.47 16.34 3.94
N TYR A 41 -0.34 15.07 4.33
CA TYR A 41 0.61 14.13 3.73
C TYR A 41 -0.05 13.32 2.60
N GLU A 42 -1.30 13.65 2.24
CA GLU A 42 -2.01 12.94 1.18
C GLU A 42 -1.28 13.18 -0.14
N LEU A 43 -0.84 12.08 -0.75
CA LEU A 43 -0.34 12.12 -2.12
C LEU A 43 -1.54 12.43 -3.03
N THR A 44 -1.38 13.43 -3.90
CA THR A 44 -2.37 13.72 -4.94
C THR A 44 -2.63 12.42 -5.72
N PRO A 45 -3.87 11.91 -5.78
CA PRO A 45 -4.15 10.66 -6.50
C PRO A 45 -3.82 10.89 -7.98
N THR A 46 -2.75 10.26 -8.47
CA THR A 46 -2.20 10.60 -9.79
C THR A 46 -3.03 10.01 -10.93
N HIS A 47 -3.75 8.90 -10.74
CA HIS A 47 -4.61 8.35 -11.78
C HIS A 47 -5.76 7.49 -11.22
N HIS A 48 -7.01 7.86 -11.53
CA HIS A 48 -8.12 6.91 -11.46
C HIS A 48 -7.99 5.92 -12.61
N HIS A 49 -7.47 4.75 -12.31
CA HIS A 49 -7.36 3.71 -13.31
C HIS A 49 -8.74 3.14 -13.66
N ASP A 50 -9.11 3.20 -14.94
CA ASP A 50 -10.37 2.65 -15.43
C ASP A 50 -10.30 1.11 -15.56
N TYR A 51 -10.65 0.45 -14.45
CA TYR A 51 -10.68 -1.01 -14.34
C TYR A 51 -12.05 -1.61 -14.63
N THR A 52 -12.94 -0.89 -15.31
CA THR A 52 -14.26 -1.41 -15.69
C THR A 52 -14.11 -2.71 -16.47
N LEU A 53 -14.56 -3.83 -15.90
CA LEU A 53 -14.64 -5.11 -16.60
C LEU A 53 -16.04 -5.21 -17.20
N ASP A 54 -16.12 -5.56 -18.47
CA ASP A 54 -17.39 -5.88 -19.10
C ASP A 54 -18.01 -7.11 -18.41
N LYS A 55 -19.23 -6.97 -17.90
CA LYS A 55 -19.96 -8.01 -17.17
C LYS A 55 -20.72 -8.96 -18.10
N SER A 56 -20.28 -9.07 -19.35
CA SER A 56 -20.92 -9.88 -20.38
C SER A 56 -20.88 -11.39 -20.12
N SER A 57 -19.96 -11.88 -19.27
CA SER A 57 -19.90 -13.29 -18.89
C SER A 57 -19.82 -13.53 -17.38
N PHE A 58 -20.26 -14.72 -16.95
CA PHE A 58 -20.18 -15.17 -15.56
C PHE A 58 -18.75 -15.13 -15.01
N GLY A 59 -17.76 -15.56 -15.81
CA GLY A 59 -16.34 -15.52 -15.43
C GLY A 59 -15.84 -14.10 -15.19
N MET A 60 -16.25 -13.14 -16.03
CA MET A 60 -15.89 -11.73 -15.84
C MET A 60 -16.56 -11.10 -14.62
N THR A 61 -17.78 -11.55 -14.29
CA THR A 61 -18.48 -11.11 -13.07
C THR A 61 -17.75 -11.59 -11.82
N LEU A 62 -17.39 -12.88 -11.76
CA LEU A 62 -16.61 -13.43 -10.65
C LEU A 62 -15.26 -12.71 -10.50
N LEU A 63 -14.57 -12.48 -11.62
CA LEU A 63 -13.32 -11.74 -11.63
C LEU A 63 -13.48 -10.31 -11.10
N SER A 64 -14.57 -9.62 -11.46
CA SER A 64 -14.86 -8.29 -10.94
C SER A 64 -15.09 -8.29 -9.43
N VAL A 65 -15.75 -9.31 -8.89
CA VAL A 65 -15.97 -9.44 -7.44
C VAL A 65 -14.63 -9.67 -6.73
N LEU A 66 -13.85 -10.66 -7.17
CA LEU A 66 -12.55 -10.97 -6.59
C LEU A 66 -11.61 -9.77 -6.61
N ARG A 67 -11.59 -9.03 -7.73
CA ARG A 67 -10.81 -7.80 -7.86
C ARG A 67 -11.24 -6.73 -6.88
N ASN A 68 -12.55 -6.48 -6.74
CA ASN A 68 -13.05 -5.46 -5.83
C ASN A 68 -12.73 -5.80 -4.38
N THR A 69 -12.86 -7.07 -4.00
CA THR A 69 -12.45 -7.57 -2.69
C THR A 69 -10.96 -7.35 -2.47
N TYR A 70 -10.10 -7.77 -3.40
CA TYR A 70 -8.65 -7.54 -3.29
C TYR A 70 -8.30 -6.05 -3.20
N TYR A 71 -8.96 -5.20 -4.01
CA TYR A 71 -8.74 -3.76 -3.97
C TYR A 71 -9.08 -3.19 -2.59
N PHE A 72 -10.29 -3.47 -2.10
CA PHE A 72 -10.79 -2.91 -0.85
C PHE A 72 -10.03 -3.39 0.39
N PHE A 73 -9.67 -4.67 0.45
CA PHE A 73 -9.04 -5.25 1.66
C PHE A 73 -7.52 -5.19 1.66
N ILE A 74 -6.88 -5.13 0.48
CA ILE A 74 -5.42 -5.26 0.37
C ILE A 74 -4.83 -4.04 -0.36
N SER A 75 -5.29 -3.76 -1.59
CA SER A 75 -4.64 -2.73 -2.42
C SER A 75 -4.82 -1.30 -1.91
N ASP A 76 -5.97 -0.98 -1.30
CA ASP A 76 -6.26 0.36 -0.79
C ASP A 76 -5.43 0.66 0.47
N LEU A 77 -5.19 -0.35 1.31
CA LEU A 77 -4.33 -0.23 2.50
C LEU A 77 -2.85 -0.11 2.13
N ASP A 78 -2.40 -0.85 1.11
CA ASP A 78 -1.00 -0.85 0.67
C ASP A 78 -0.68 0.34 -0.26
N GLY A 79 -1.70 1.10 -0.70
CA GLY A 79 -1.52 2.30 -1.53
C GLY A 79 -0.76 2.06 -2.84
N ASP A 80 -0.05 3.08 -3.30
CA ASP A 80 0.67 3.08 -4.58
C ASP A 80 2.14 2.61 -4.44
N ASN A 81 2.34 1.48 -3.76
CA ASN A 81 3.66 0.93 -3.43
C ASN A 81 4.29 0.09 -4.56
N CYS A 82 3.58 -0.11 -5.68
CA CYS A 82 4.09 -0.95 -6.76
C CYS A 82 5.21 -0.23 -7.53
N PRO A 83 6.41 -0.84 -7.67
CA PRO A 83 7.50 -0.22 -8.42
C PRO A 83 7.27 -0.22 -9.94
N PHE A 84 6.24 -0.94 -10.41
CA PHE A 84 5.87 -1.04 -11.82
C PHE A 84 4.55 -0.33 -12.11
N GLU A 85 4.48 0.27 -13.30
CA GLU A 85 3.27 0.86 -13.85
C GLU A 85 2.91 0.21 -15.20
N PRO A 86 1.71 -0.36 -15.37
CA PRO A 86 0.65 -0.50 -14.37
C PRO A 86 1.04 -1.49 -13.25
N SER A 87 0.35 -1.48 -12.11
CA SER A 87 0.56 -2.46 -11.02
C SER A 87 0.23 -3.89 -11.46
N CYS A 88 0.65 -4.92 -10.70
CA CYS A 88 0.43 -6.33 -11.07
C CYS A 88 -1.06 -6.70 -11.22
N SER A 89 -1.92 -6.20 -10.33
CA SER A 89 -3.37 -6.40 -10.40
C SER A 89 -3.97 -5.69 -11.62
N ALA A 90 -3.53 -4.46 -11.88
CA ALA A 90 -3.92 -3.68 -13.05
C ALA A 90 -3.47 -4.33 -14.36
N PHE A 91 -2.25 -4.87 -14.38
CA PHE A 91 -1.70 -5.62 -15.49
C PHE A 91 -2.54 -6.85 -15.79
N PHE A 92 -2.90 -7.64 -14.77
CA PHE A 92 -3.75 -8.82 -14.95
C PHE A 92 -5.09 -8.47 -15.62
N LEU A 93 -5.76 -7.42 -15.15
CA LEU A 93 -7.01 -6.97 -15.76
C LEU A 93 -6.82 -6.55 -17.22
N LYS A 94 -5.76 -5.78 -17.52
CA LYS A 94 -5.44 -5.37 -18.89
C LYS A 94 -5.14 -6.59 -19.77
N SER A 95 -4.40 -7.56 -19.27
CA SER A 95 -4.06 -8.80 -19.99
C SER A 95 -5.30 -9.63 -20.31
N ILE A 96 -6.25 -9.75 -19.36
CA ILE A 96 -7.53 -10.44 -19.62
C ILE A 96 -8.38 -9.69 -20.64
N LYS A 97 -8.44 -8.35 -20.57
CA LYS A 97 -9.17 -7.51 -21.53
C LYS A 97 -8.63 -7.65 -22.95
N GLU A 98 -7.30 -7.69 -23.12
CA GLU A 98 -6.67 -7.80 -24.43
C GLU A 98 -6.65 -9.24 -24.98
N THR A 99 -6.80 -10.26 -24.12
CA THR A 99 -6.67 -11.67 -24.52
C THR A 99 -7.85 -12.53 -24.06
N SER A 100 -7.68 -13.31 -23.00
CA SER A 100 -8.69 -14.15 -22.36
C SER A 100 -8.27 -14.42 -20.92
N ILE A 101 -9.17 -14.95 -20.08
CA ILE A 101 -8.86 -15.27 -18.68
C ILE A 101 -7.62 -16.17 -18.57
N PHE A 102 -7.55 -17.23 -19.38
CA PHE A 102 -6.44 -18.18 -19.33
C PHE A 102 -5.10 -17.56 -19.77
N LYS A 103 -5.08 -16.88 -20.93
CA LYS A 103 -3.87 -16.23 -21.44
C LYS A 103 -3.43 -15.08 -20.52
N GLY A 104 -4.39 -14.29 -20.05
CA GLY A 104 -4.14 -13.21 -19.10
C GLY A 104 -3.56 -13.71 -17.77
N SER A 105 -4.02 -14.85 -17.26
CA SER A 105 -3.43 -15.49 -16.08
C SER A 105 -1.99 -15.94 -16.31
N LEU A 106 -1.67 -16.49 -17.48
CA LEU A 106 -0.29 -16.86 -17.83
C LEU A 106 0.61 -15.63 -17.95
N MET A 107 0.14 -14.57 -18.61
CA MET A 107 0.85 -13.30 -18.70
C MET A 107 1.10 -12.69 -17.31
N PHE A 108 0.09 -12.73 -16.44
CA PHE A 108 0.23 -12.27 -15.06
C PHE A 108 1.24 -13.11 -14.28
N ALA A 109 1.20 -14.44 -14.38
CA ALA A 109 2.13 -15.32 -13.70
C ALA A 109 3.59 -15.08 -14.15
N ASP A 110 3.83 -14.92 -15.46
CA ASP A 110 5.14 -14.54 -15.99
C ASP A 110 5.65 -13.24 -15.38
N ARG A 111 4.83 -12.18 -15.43
CA ARG A 111 5.22 -10.89 -14.88
C ARG A 111 5.39 -10.95 -13.36
N PHE A 112 4.49 -11.60 -12.65
CA PHE A 112 4.52 -11.72 -11.19
C PHE A 112 5.78 -12.46 -10.72
N THR A 113 6.16 -13.55 -11.38
CA THR A 113 7.39 -14.27 -11.05
C THR A 113 8.65 -13.46 -11.34
N ARG A 114 8.64 -12.65 -12.42
CA ARG A 114 9.71 -11.67 -12.68
C ARG A 114 9.75 -10.58 -11.61
N ASP A 115 8.62 -10.09 -11.12
CA ASP A 115 8.57 -9.03 -10.11
C ASP A 115 9.01 -9.51 -8.72
N LEU A 116 8.82 -10.80 -8.41
CA LEU A 116 9.32 -11.43 -7.20
C LEU A 116 10.82 -11.78 -7.23
N ASN A 117 11.48 -11.69 -8.39
CA ASN A 117 12.90 -12.00 -8.51
C ASN A 117 13.76 -10.84 -8.00
N PHE A 118 14.21 -10.93 -6.75
CA PHE A 118 15.08 -9.93 -6.11
C PHE A 118 16.46 -9.76 -6.75
N PHE A 119 16.90 -10.71 -7.58
CA PHE A 119 18.21 -10.67 -8.24
C PHE A 119 18.15 -10.22 -9.70
N LYS A 120 16.97 -9.79 -10.20
CA LYS A 120 16.85 -9.36 -11.59
C LYS A 120 17.52 -8.01 -11.82
N VAL A 121 18.14 -7.88 -12.98
CA VAL A 121 18.54 -6.60 -13.55
C VAL A 121 17.27 -5.89 -14.02
N THR A 122 17.11 -4.61 -13.68
CA THR A 122 15.92 -3.80 -14.02
C THR A 122 16.12 -2.91 -15.25
N ASP A 123 17.31 -2.99 -15.84
CA ASP A 123 17.83 -2.07 -16.85
C ASP A 123 17.08 -2.16 -18.20
N HIS A 124 16.27 -3.21 -18.39
CA HIS A 124 15.43 -3.40 -19.59
C HIS A 124 14.07 -2.71 -19.51
N TYR A 125 13.70 -2.12 -18.38
CA TYR A 125 12.45 -1.36 -18.25
C TYR A 125 12.70 0.15 -18.39
N SER A 126 11.83 0.82 -19.14
CA SER A 126 11.87 2.28 -19.20
C SER A 126 11.34 2.90 -17.89
N LEU A 127 12.03 3.94 -17.42
CA LEU A 127 11.62 4.69 -16.22
C LEU A 127 10.61 5.77 -16.62
N LEU A 128 9.44 5.77 -15.99
CA LEU A 128 8.42 6.80 -16.17
C LEU A 128 8.75 8.05 -15.34
N ALA A 129 8.10 9.17 -15.66
CA ALA A 129 8.17 10.40 -14.86
C ALA A 129 7.71 10.18 -13.40
N SER A 130 6.84 9.18 -13.17
CA SER A 130 6.42 8.71 -11.85
C SER A 130 7.51 7.97 -11.05
N ARG A 131 8.73 7.81 -11.61
CA ARG A 131 9.82 6.98 -11.09
C ARG A 131 9.48 5.49 -10.97
N LYS A 132 8.46 5.03 -11.69
CA LYS A 132 8.10 3.62 -11.81
C LYS A 132 8.61 3.02 -13.11
N PHE A 133 8.84 1.72 -13.11
CA PHE A 133 9.19 0.95 -14.29
C PHE A 133 7.97 0.70 -15.16
N SER A 134 8.05 0.99 -16.46
CA SER A 134 6.95 0.73 -17.39
C SER A 134 6.96 -0.73 -17.86
N ASP A 135 5.87 -1.47 -17.60
CA ASP A 135 5.68 -2.82 -18.14
C ASP A 135 4.21 -3.08 -18.54
N PRO A 136 3.75 -2.51 -19.66
CA PRO A 136 2.35 -2.57 -20.06
C PRO A 136 1.99 -3.91 -20.74
N ALA A 137 0.74 -4.37 -20.54
CA ALA A 137 0.25 -5.67 -21.03
C ALA A 137 0.31 -5.85 -22.56
N ASN A 138 0.20 -4.75 -23.31
CA ASN A 138 0.31 -4.73 -24.77
C ASN A 138 1.65 -5.31 -25.28
N ASN A 139 2.74 -5.18 -24.54
CA ASN A 139 4.06 -5.72 -24.92
C ASN A 139 4.06 -7.25 -25.10
N TYR A 140 3.07 -7.93 -24.53
CA TYR A 140 2.95 -9.40 -24.54
C TYR A 140 1.87 -9.90 -25.51
N THR A 141 1.12 -9.00 -26.15
CA THR A 141 -0.02 -9.37 -27.02
C THR A 141 0.39 -9.87 -28.40
N LEU A 142 1.70 -9.98 -28.69
CA LEU A 142 2.27 -10.40 -29.98
C LEU A 142 1.82 -9.53 -31.18
N HIS A 143 1.17 -8.39 -30.93
CA HIS A 143 0.81 -7.41 -31.95
C HIS A 143 1.97 -6.44 -32.12
N SER A 144 2.80 -6.65 -33.14
CA SER A 144 3.99 -5.85 -33.43
C SER A 144 3.74 -4.33 -33.44
N ALA A 145 2.56 -3.89 -33.92
CA ALA A 145 2.16 -2.48 -33.95
C ALA A 145 1.89 -1.87 -32.56
N LYS A 146 1.66 -2.68 -31.53
CA LYS A 146 1.34 -2.25 -30.15
C LYS A 146 2.54 -2.32 -29.19
N ILE A 147 3.62 -3.02 -29.57
CA ILE A 147 4.81 -3.21 -28.73
C ILE A 147 5.63 -1.93 -28.74
N LYS A 148 5.91 -1.36 -27.56
CA LYS A 148 6.78 -0.19 -27.41
C LYS A 148 8.11 -0.63 -26.81
N PHE A 149 9.21 -0.24 -27.47
CA PHE A 149 10.59 -0.43 -27.02
C PHE A 149 11.07 0.80 -26.26
#